data_AF-A0A173SC51-F1
#
_entry.id   AF-A0A173SC51-F1
#
_cell.length_a   1.000
_cell.length_b   1.000
_cell.length_c   1.000
_cell.angle_alpha   90.00
_cell.angle_beta   90.00
_cell.angle_gamma   90.00
#
_symmetry.space_group_name_H-M   'P 1'
#
loop_
_entity.id
_entity.type
_entity.pdbx_description
1 polymer ?
#
loop_
_entity_poly.entity_id
_entity_poly.type
_entity_poly.pdbx_seq_one_letter_code
_entity_poly.pdbx_strand_id
1 'polypeptide(L)'
;MFGYVGRKDYSLNGLLDCYKKLPLNEEKLCCYGMRLFSVSNLADSIGDNRFSSEVDRELLEDAVKLGYKYCNALFELKNTPKDLVYWRMKVLDSLYCNIDLISDDSELIALYRLTNSWIKEYIENDREYNRLETLRSYNYEIISRISSSEIREKLMAKGLYDKAEHKDFSVETGRDYNLEIINLLKEDGYNEKAEGVILTQIDKREIGLHKLIMEAGDIIAQKHMEEYVNRCVVKFILSESKYGYIGSGISDVFERYYEMFNDNTWNLLFENIVTRFAESDYGIIASLWGDFTIFSIYYLSRIDKDKIKALFDCLCKTHESLSSANGRVKIKEEKLILDENITSLSDMVNFQLNI
;
A
#
# COMPACT_ATOMS: atom_id res chain seq x y z
N MET A 1 -9.70 -23.67 -2.80
CA MET A 1 -10.91 -22.86 -2.55
C MET A 1 -10.45 -21.45 -2.21
N PHE A 2 -9.88 -20.79 -3.23
CA PHE A 2 -9.46 -19.39 -3.28
C PHE A 2 -10.24 -18.78 -4.46
N GLY A 3 -10.17 -17.47 -4.65
CA GLY A 3 -10.89 -16.76 -5.72
C GLY A 3 -10.70 -17.32 -7.14
N TYR A 4 -9.73 -18.21 -7.37
CA TYR A 4 -9.36 -18.85 -8.65
C TYR A 4 -10.49 -19.50 -9.48
N VAL A 5 -11.74 -19.53 -9.02
CA VAL A 5 -12.92 -19.90 -9.81
C VAL A 5 -14.01 -18.82 -9.68
N GLY A 6 -13.92 -17.80 -10.54
CA GLY A 6 -15.05 -16.89 -10.82
C GLY A 6 -15.38 -15.86 -9.73
N ARG A 7 -14.58 -15.70 -8.68
CA ARG A 7 -14.69 -14.60 -7.71
C ARG A 7 -13.36 -13.85 -7.63
N LYS A 8 -13.43 -12.53 -7.52
CA LYS A 8 -12.27 -11.64 -7.39
C LYS A 8 -11.41 -12.07 -6.19
N ASP A 9 -10.15 -12.47 -6.39
CA ASP A 9 -9.25 -12.85 -5.29
C ASP A 9 -8.63 -11.61 -4.61
N TYR A 10 -8.74 -11.56 -3.28
CA TYR A 10 -8.18 -10.52 -2.42
C TYR A 10 -7.09 -11.07 -1.48
N SER A 11 -6.78 -12.37 -1.56
CA SER A 11 -5.82 -13.02 -0.67
C SER A 11 -4.39 -12.51 -0.85
N LEU A 12 -4.03 -12.03 -2.05
CA LEU A 12 -2.74 -11.35 -2.29
C LEU A 12 -2.58 -10.07 -1.48
N ASN A 13 -3.67 -9.39 -1.10
CA ASN A 13 -3.58 -8.22 -0.22
C ASN A 13 -2.97 -8.59 1.13
N GLY A 14 -3.44 -9.68 1.74
CA GLY A 14 -2.90 -10.17 3.00
C GLY A 14 -1.44 -10.59 2.90
N LEU A 15 -1.02 -11.16 1.76
CA LEU A 15 0.39 -11.47 1.50
C LEU A 15 1.24 -10.20 1.38
N LEU A 16 0.75 -9.19 0.65
CA LEU A 16 1.40 -7.88 0.51
C LEU A 16 1.49 -7.16 1.87
N ASP A 17 0.43 -7.18 2.68
CA ASP A 17 0.43 -6.55 4.00
C ASP A 17 1.40 -7.25 4.96
N CYS A 18 1.54 -8.57 4.84
CA CYS A 18 2.58 -9.31 5.56
C CYS A 18 3.99 -8.90 5.11
N TYR A 19 4.23 -8.74 3.81
CA TYR A 19 5.50 -8.26 3.25
C TYR A 19 5.85 -6.86 3.77
N LYS A 20 4.90 -5.94 3.81
CA LYS A 20 5.09 -4.56 4.32
C LYS A 20 5.58 -4.52 5.77
N LYS A 21 5.22 -5.52 6.59
CA LYS A 21 5.67 -5.62 7.99
C LYS A 21 7.09 -6.17 8.14
N LEU A 22 7.71 -6.68 7.07
CA LEU A 22 9.10 -7.13 7.11
C LEU A 22 10.07 -5.92 7.19
N PRO A 23 11.17 -6.02 7.97
CA PRO A 23 12.13 -4.92 8.10
C PRO A 23 12.82 -4.65 6.76
N LEU A 24 12.97 -3.37 6.40
CA LEU A 24 13.64 -2.96 5.17
C LEU A 24 15.13 -3.31 5.21
N ASN A 25 15.52 -4.31 4.42
CA ASN A 25 16.90 -4.73 4.21
C ASN A 25 17.01 -5.49 2.87
N GLU A 26 18.22 -5.88 2.48
CA GLU A 26 18.47 -6.61 1.24
C GLU A 26 17.70 -7.95 1.19
N GLU A 27 17.64 -8.69 2.30
CA GLU A 27 16.88 -9.95 2.39
C GLU A 27 15.38 -9.74 2.08
N LYS A 28 14.79 -8.64 2.58
CA LYS A 28 13.39 -8.27 2.33
C LYS A 28 13.15 -8.21 0.83
N LEU A 29 13.94 -7.44 0.08
CA LEU A 29 13.69 -7.28 -1.35
C LEU A 29 14.16 -8.49 -2.18
N CYS A 30 15.42 -8.90 -2.02
CA CYS A 30 16.07 -9.88 -2.88
C CYS A 30 15.56 -11.31 -2.68
N CYS A 31 15.03 -11.64 -1.49
CA CYS A 31 14.44 -12.95 -1.22
C CYS A 31 12.91 -12.88 -1.12
N TYR A 32 12.38 -12.19 -0.11
CA TYR A 32 10.94 -12.17 0.15
C TYR A 32 10.17 -11.40 -0.93
N GLY A 33 10.70 -10.26 -1.37
CA GLY A 33 10.10 -9.41 -2.40
C GLY A 33 10.10 -10.10 -3.76
N MET A 34 11.18 -10.79 -4.12
CA MET A 34 11.24 -11.57 -5.36
C MET A 34 10.30 -12.78 -5.35
N ARG A 35 10.10 -13.40 -4.19
CA ARG A 35 9.09 -14.46 -4.04
C ARG A 35 7.67 -13.90 -4.14
N LEU A 36 7.37 -12.78 -3.49
CA LEU A 36 6.11 -12.05 -3.65
C LEU A 36 5.87 -11.70 -5.13
N PHE A 37 6.89 -11.20 -5.81
CA PHE A 37 6.82 -10.84 -7.22
C PHE A 37 6.52 -12.06 -8.11
N SER A 38 7.15 -13.20 -7.82
CA SER A 38 6.90 -14.46 -8.52
C SER A 38 5.45 -14.93 -8.34
N VAL A 39 4.92 -14.86 -7.12
CA VAL A 39 3.52 -15.19 -6.79
C VAL A 39 2.55 -14.20 -7.46
N SER A 40 2.86 -12.90 -7.43
CA SER A 40 2.07 -11.85 -8.06
C SER A 40 1.98 -12.05 -9.58
N ASN A 41 3.11 -12.28 -10.25
CA ASN A 41 3.17 -12.54 -11.69
C ASN A 41 2.41 -13.82 -12.08
N LEU A 42 2.49 -14.85 -11.24
CA LEU A 42 1.75 -16.10 -11.44
C LEU A 42 0.24 -15.85 -11.40
N ALA A 43 -0.24 -15.14 -10.39
CA ALA A 43 -1.65 -14.80 -10.25
C ALA A 43 -2.13 -13.89 -11.41
N ASP A 44 -1.30 -12.96 -11.85
CA ASP A 44 -1.60 -12.07 -12.98
C ASP A 44 -1.73 -12.87 -14.29
N SER A 45 -0.87 -13.87 -14.50
CA SER A 45 -0.88 -14.72 -15.69
C SER A 45 -2.18 -15.54 -15.88
N ILE A 46 -2.92 -15.77 -14.80
CA ILE A 46 -4.22 -16.47 -14.81
C ILE A 46 -5.40 -15.49 -14.71
N GLY A 47 -5.14 -14.18 -14.78
CA GLY A 47 -6.15 -13.12 -14.76
C GLY A 47 -6.74 -12.81 -13.37
N ASP A 48 -6.07 -13.23 -12.30
CA ASP A 48 -6.57 -13.17 -10.92
C ASP A 48 -5.62 -12.40 -10.00
N ASN A 49 -5.13 -11.24 -10.47
CA ASN A 49 -4.33 -10.34 -9.65
C ASN A 49 -4.83 -8.90 -9.73
N ARG A 50 -5.50 -8.47 -8.66
CA ARG A 50 -5.96 -7.09 -8.48
C ARG A 50 -4.92 -6.19 -7.84
N PHE A 51 -3.88 -6.80 -7.27
CA PHE A 51 -2.88 -6.16 -6.45
C PHE A 51 -1.52 -6.14 -7.15
N SER A 52 -1.45 -6.49 -8.45
CA SER A 52 -0.19 -6.52 -9.21
C SER A 52 0.46 -5.14 -9.20
N SER A 53 -0.33 -4.11 -9.50
CA SER A 53 0.11 -2.71 -9.50
C SER A 53 0.62 -2.23 -8.13
N GLU A 54 -0.01 -2.69 -7.05
CA GLU A 54 0.34 -2.37 -5.66
C GLU A 54 1.59 -3.12 -5.20
N VAL A 55 1.73 -4.40 -5.58
CA VAL A 55 2.95 -5.19 -5.36
C VAL A 55 4.12 -4.55 -6.10
N ASP A 56 3.95 -4.22 -7.38
CA ASP A 56 4.99 -3.59 -8.20
C ASP A 56 5.45 -2.26 -7.57
N ARG A 57 4.50 -1.45 -7.11
CA ARG A 57 4.78 -0.18 -6.42
C ARG A 57 5.57 -0.41 -5.13
N GLU A 58 5.10 -1.30 -4.26
CA GLU A 58 5.76 -1.58 -2.96
C GLU A 58 7.19 -2.08 -3.16
N LEU A 59 7.41 -3.00 -4.10
CA LEU A 59 8.74 -3.53 -4.39
C LEU A 59 9.67 -2.46 -4.96
N LEU A 60 9.18 -1.57 -5.82
CA LEU A 60 9.96 -0.45 -6.35
C LEU A 60 10.26 0.60 -5.27
N GLU A 61 9.32 0.90 -4.37
CA GLU A 61 9.57 1.79 -3.24
C GLU A 61 10.66 1.24 -2.31
N ASP A 62 10.59 -0.04 -1.95
CA ASP A 62 11.64 -0.71 -1.18
C ASP A 62 12.98 -0.69 -1.92
N ALA A 63 12.97 -0.94 -3.24
CA ALA A 63 14.17 -0.91 -4.06
C ALA A 63 14.82 0.47 -4.09
N VAL A 64 14.04 1.55 -4.26
CA VAL A 64 14.55 2.93 -4.21
C VAL A 64 15.13 3.25 -2.83
N LYS A 65 14.44 2.87 -1.75
CA LYS A 65 14.91 3.11 -0.37
C LYS A 65 16.20 2.33 -0.04
N LEU A 66 16.39 1.15 -0.63
CA LEU A 66 17.62 0.35 -0.47
C LEU A 66 18.77 0.86 -1.35
N GLY A 67 18.47 1.48 -2.49
CA GLY A 67 19.46 2.11 -3.37
C GLY A 67 19.23 1.85 -4.86
N TYR A 68 19.80 2.69 -5.71
CA TYR A 68 19.50 2.73 -7.15
C TYR A 68 19.87 1.45 -7.91
N LYS A 69 20.87 0.67 -7.46
CA LYS A 69 21.16 -0.66 -8.04
C LYS A 69 19.99 -1.62 -7.95
N TYR A 70 19.22 -1.58 -6.86
CA TYR A 70 18.05 -2.44 -6.66
C TYR A 70 16.89 -1.99 -7.55
N CYS A 71 16.66 -0.67 -7.63
CA CYS A 71 15.63 -0.08 -8.51
C CYS A 71 15.92 -0.44 -9.98
N ASN A 72 17.17 -0.27 -10.42
CA ASN A 72 17.62 -0.65 -11.75
C ASN A 72 17.41 -2.14 -12.01
N ALA A 73 17.88 -3.02 -11.10
CA ALA A 73 17.76 -4.46 -11.27
C ALA A 73 16.29 -4.92 -11.36
N LEU A 74 15.39 -4.30 -10.58
CA LEU A 74 13.96 -4.63 -10.63
C LEU A 74 13.32 -4.16 -11.94
N PHE A 75 13.68 -2.97 -12.43
CA PHE A 75 13.23 -2.49 -13.74
C PHE A 75 13.70 -3.41 -14.87
N GLU A 76 14.96 -3.85 -14.85
CA GLU A 76 15.53 -4.72 -15.88
C GLU A 76 14.84 -6.09 -15.99
N LEU A 77 14.21 -6.59 -14.93
CA LEU A 77 13.40 -7.82 -15.00
C LEU A 77 12.23 -7.72 -15.97
N LYS A 78 11.69 -6.52 -16.17
CA LYS A 78 10.47 -6.28 -16.95
C LYS A 78 10.66 -5.22 -18.04
N ASN A 79 11.90 -4.80 -18.30
CA ASN A 79 12.29 -3.92 -19.38
C ASN A 79 12.11 -4.62 -20.75
N THR A 80 10.85 -4.82 -21.14
CA THR A 80 10.45 -5.45 -22.40
C THR A 80 9.54 -4.51 -23.17
N PRO A 81 9.53 -4.55 -24.52
CA PRO A 81 8.74 -3.61 -25.32
C PRO A 81 7.24 -3.56 -24.97
N LYS A 82 6.68 -4.69 -24.52
CA LYS A 82 5.26 -4.82 -24.17
C LYS A 82 4.88 -3.97 -22.96
N ASP A 83 5.69 -4.03 -21.92
CA ASP A 83 5.36 -3.44 -20.60
C ASP A 83 6.23 -2.21 -20.28
N LEU A 84 7.07 -1.78 -21.24
CA LEU A 84 8.07 -0.72 -21.07
C LEU A 84 7.49 0.58 -20.52
N VAL A 85 6.37 1.05 -21.08
CA VAL A 85 5.75 2.31 -20.66
C VAL A 85 5.23 2.20 -19.24
N TYR A 86 4.61 1.07 -18.88
CA TYR A 86 4.11 0.83 -17.53
C TYR A 86 5.25 0.86 -16.50
N TRP A 87 6.32 0.09 -16.74
CA TRP A 87 7.43 -0.01 -15.81
C TRP A 87 8.23 1.29 -15.70
N ARG A 88 8.40 2.04 -16.79
CA ARG A 88 9.01 3.38 -16.73
C ARG A 88 8.21 4.32 -15.84
N MET A 89 6.89 4.32 -15.97
CA MET A 89 6.05 5.15 -15.12
C MET A 89 6.13 4.72 -13.66
N LYS A 90 6.09 3.42 -13.37
CA LYS A 90 6.25 2.91 -12.01
C LYS A 90 7.58 3.29 -11.37
N VAL A 91 8.68 3.22 -12.12
CA VAL A 91 9.99 3.67 -11.65
C VAL A 91 9.99 5.17 -11.37
N LEU A 92 9.45 5.99 -12.28
CA LEU A 92 9.35 7.43 -12.05
C LEU A 92 8.49 7.73 -10.82
N ASP A 93 7.28 7.19 -10.72
CA ASP A 93 6.39 7.34 -9.56
C ASP A 93 7.14 7.03 -8.27
N SER A 94 7.84 5.89 -8.18
CA SER A 94 8.60 5.51 -6.99
C SER A 94 9.78 6.44 -6.70
N LEU A 95 10.50 6.94 -7.71
CA LEU A 95 11.57 7.94 -7.52
C LEU A 95 11.00 9.27 -7.02
N TYR A 96 9.87 9.73 -7.55
CA TYR A 96 9.21 10.97 -7.13
C TYR A 96 8.58 10.86 -5.73
N CYS A 97 7.98 9.72 -5.39
CA CYS A 97 7.50 9.45 -4.02
C CYS A 97 8.62 9.46 -2.98
N ASN A 98 9.86 9.20 -3.39
CA ASN A 98 11.04 9.20 -2.54
C ASN A 98 12.02 10.33 -2.90
N ILE A 99 11.56 11.41 -3.53
CA ILE A 99 12.43 12.50 -3.98
C ILE A 99 13.10 13.22 -2.79
N ASP A 100 12.53 13.14 -1.59
CA ASP A 100 13.14 13.64 -0.35
C ASP A 100 14.45 12.94 0.00
N LEU A 101 14.71 11.73 -0.53
CA LEU A 101 15.99 11.04 -0.37
C LEU A 101 17.09 11.63 -1.26
N ILE A 102 16.73 12.47 -2.24
CA ILE A 102 17.67 13.12 -3.17
C ILE A 102 18.04 14.50 -2.62
N SER A 103 19.26 14.62 -2.10
CA SER A 103 19.74 15.87 -1.50
C SER A 103 20.64 16.71 -2.42
N ASP A 104 21.09 16.16 -3.55
CA ASP A 104 22.11 16.78 -4.39
C ASP A 104 21.54 17.27 -5.74
N ASP A 105 21.95 18.48 -6.16
CA ASP A 105 21.52 19.09 -7.42
C ASP A 105 21.90 18.22 -8.63
N SER A 106 23.02 17.49 -8.60
CA SER A 106 23.43 16.63 -9.72
C SER A 106 22.51 15.42 -9.89
N GLU A 107 22.06 14.83 -8.79
CA GLU A 107 21.10 13.73 -8.78
C GLU A 107 19.70 14.21 -9.21
N LEU A 108 19.28 15.42 -8.78
CA LEU A 108 18.05 16.05 -9.28
C LEU A 108 18.10 16.31 -10.78
N ILE A 109 19.26 16.72 -11.30
CA ILE A 109 19.48 16.88 -12.76
C ILE A 109 19.43 15.52 -13.47
N ALA A 110 19.98 14.46 -12.88
CA ALA A 110 19.87 13.10 -13.42
C ALA A 110 18.41 12.66 -13.50
N LEU A 111 17.61 12.86 -12.44
CA LEU A 111 16.17 12.59 -12.46
C LEU A 111 15.46 13.39 -13.55
N TYR A 112 15.77 14.68 -13.70
CA TYR A 112 15.21 15.52 -14.76
C TYR A 112 15.50 14.96 -16.14
N ARG A 113 16.74 14.52 -16.39
CA ARG A 113 17.14 13.90 -17.66
C ARG A 113 16.38 12.61 -17.91
N LEU A 114 16.24 11.75 -16.91
CA LEU A 114 15.49 10.50 -17.01
C LEU A 114 14.03 10.75 -17.37
N THR A 115 13.35 11.61 -16.60
CA THR A 115 11.94 11.97 -16.79
C THR A 115 11.67 12.49 -18.19
N ASN A 116 12.45 13.47 -18.66
CA ASN A 116 12.26 14.07 -19.99
C ASN A 116 12.72 13.15 -21.14
N SER A 117 13.53 12.11 -20.85
CA SER A 117 13.91 11.10 -21.84
C SER A 117 12.84 10.01 -22.00
N TRP A 118 12.17 9.66 -20.90
CA TRP A 118 11.16 8.61 -20.87
C TRP A 118 9.75 9.11 -21.19
N ILE A 119 9.41 10.35 -20.83
CA ILE A 119 8.16 11.02 -21.20
C ILE A 119 8.49 12.11 -22.23
N LYS A 120 8.33 11.78 -23.52
CA LYS A 120 8.69 12.70 -24.61
C LYS A 120 7.48 13.51 -25.04
N GLU A 121 7.58 14.83 -24.92
CA GLU A 121 6.51 15.78 -25.26
C GLU A 121 5.91 15.52 -26.65
N TYR A 122 6.74 15.40 -27.68
CA TYR A 122 6.26 15.20 -29.05
C TYR A 122 5.54 13.85 -29.26
N ILE A 123 5.80 12.83 -28.43
CA ILE A 123 5.06 11.56 -28.48
C ILE A 123 3.74 11.67 -27.73
N GLU A 124 3.73 12.42 -26.62
CA GLU A 124 2.56 12.59 -25.77
C GLU A 124 1.54 13.58 -26.37
N ASN A 125 1.98 14.60 -27.10
CA ASN A 125 1.10 15.56 -27.79
C ASN A 125 0.09 14.88 -28.73
N ASP A 126 0.46 13.75 -29.32
CA ASP A 126 -0.39 13.01 -30.27
C ASP A 126 -1.31 11.97 -29.59
N ARG A 127 -1.34 11.91 -28.24
CA ARG A 127 -2.14 10.94 -27.47
C ARG A 127 -3.38 11.59 -26.85
N GLU A 128 -4.51 10.91 -26.97
CA GLU A 128 -5.78 11.29 -26.33
C GLU A 128 -5.66 11.33 -24.79
N TYR A 129 -4.96 10.34 -24.22
CA TYR A 129 -4.60 10.30 -22.81
C TYR A 129 -3.09 10.48 -22.66
N ASN A 130 -2.65 11.75 -22.76
CA ASN A 130 -1.24 12.12 -22.67
C ASN A 130 -0.77 12.35 -21.23
N ARG A 131 0.55 12.32 -21.04
CA ARG A 131 1.22 12.49 -19.73
C ARG A 131 1.89 13.85 -19.60
N LEU A 132 1.47 14.86 -20.35
CA LEU A 132 2.11 16.18 -20.34
C LEU A 132 1.92 16.89 -18.99
N GLU A 133 0.76 16.72 -18.36
CA GLU A 133 0.50 17.26 -17.02
C GLU A 133 1.41 16.59 -15.97
N THR A 134 1.54 15.25 -16.02
CA THR A 134 2.48 14.51 -15.18
C THR A 134 3.91 14.98 -15.37
N LEU A 135 4.36 15.12 -16.63
CA LEU A 135 5.69 15.64 -16.97
C LEU A 135 5.93 17.03 -16.39
N ARG A 136 4.96 17.95 -16.53
CA ARG A 136 5.05 19.30 -15.97
C ARG A 136 5.13 19.29 -14.45
N SER A 137 4.31 18.48 -13.79
CA SER A 137 4.31 18.34 -12.33
C SER A 137 5.62 17.76 -11.81
N TYR A 138 6.16 16.75 -12.49
CA TYR A 138 7.45 16.13 -12.20
C TYR A 138 8.61 17.10 -12.40
N ASN A 139 8.62 17.86 -13.49
CA ASN A 139 9.60 18.91 -13.72
C ASN A 139 9.48 20.01 -12.66
N TYR A 140 8.26 20.31 -12.21
CA TYR A 140 8.01 21.25 -11.12
C TYR A 140 8.67 20.83 -9.82
N GLU A 141 8.39 19.61 -9.39
CA GLU A 141 8.92 19.07 -8.14
C GLU A 141 10.46 19.09 -8.13
N ILE A 142 11.11 18.67 -9.22
CA ILE A 142 12.58 18.74 -9.32
C ILE A 142 13.08 20.18 -9.25
N ILE A 143 12.62 21.06 -10.14
CA ILE A 143 13.17 22.41 -10.29
C ILE A 143 12.98 23.20 -8.99
N SER A 144 11.88 23.00 -8.29
CA SER A 144 11.63 23.67 -7.01
C SER A 144 12.64 23.30 -5.91
N ARG A 145 13.23 22.10 -5.99
CA ARG A 145 14.19 21.55 -5.01
C ARG A 145 15.65 21.85 -5.33
N ILE A 146 15.97 22.21 -6.57
CA ILE A 146 17.33 22.56 -6.97
C ILE A 146 17.77 23.83 -6.22
N SER A 147 18.90 23.73 -5.54
CA SER A 147 19.45 24.82 -4.74
C SER A 147 19.99 25.95 -5.61
N SER A 148 20.71 25.60 -6.68
CA SER A 148 21.30 26.58 -7.60
C SER A 148 20.24 27.36 -8.39
N SER A 149 20.20 28.69 -8.23
CA SER A 149 19.33 29.57 -9.00
C SER A 149 19.65 29.54 -10.50
N GLU A 150 20.93 29.48 -10.86
CA GLU A 150 21.37 29.42 -12.26
C GLU A 150 20.85 28.14 -12.95
N ILE A 151 20.93 27.00 -12.26
CA ILE A 151 20.44 25.72 -12.79
C ILE A 151 18.91 25.76 -12.92
N ARG A 152 18.20 26.30 -11.92
CA ARG A 152 16.75 26.48 -12.00
C ARG A 152 16.34 27.33 -13.19
N GLU A 153 16.95 28.49 -13.39
CA GLU A 153 16.66 29.38 -14.52
C GLU A 153 16.91 28.69 -15.86
N LYS A 154 18.02 27.96 -15.98
CA LYS A 154 18.33 27.17 -17.19
C LYS A 154 17.29 26.09 -17.48
N LEU A 155 16.78 25.40 -16.47
CA LEU A 155 15.77 24.36 -16.64
C LEU A 155 14.38 24.95 -16.91
N MET A 156 14.00 26.03 -16.22
CA MET A 156 12.74 26.75 -16.48
C MET A 156 12.69 27.31 -17.91
N ALA A 157 13.82 27.79 -18.44
CA ALA A 157 13.90 28.29 -19.81
C ALA A 157 13.61 27.21 -20.89
N LYS A 158 13.68 25.91 -20.55
CA LYS A 158 13.33 24.82 -21.47
C LYS A 158 11.81 24.61 -21.59
N GLY A 159 11.00 25.26 -20.76
CA GLY A 159 9.55 25.04 -20.71
C GLY A 159 9.16 23.72 -20.02
N LEU A 160 7.88 23.33 -20.15
CA LEU A 160 7.32 22.10 -19.57
C LEU A 160 7.44 22.01 -18.05
N TYR A 161 7.17 23.10 -17.36
CA TYR A 161 7.13 23.22 -15.90
C TYR A 161 5.86 23.97 -15.55
N ASP A 162 4.96 23.35 -14.78
CA ASP A 162 3.78 23.99 -14.22
C ASP A 162 3.47 23.31 -12.88
N LYS A 163 3.02 24.09 -11.89
CA LYS A 163 2.49 23.53 -10.65
C LYS A 163 1.19 22.80 -11.00
N ALA A 164 1.04 21.54 -10.58
CA ALA A 164 -0.23 20.84 -10.74
C ALA A 164 -1.35 21.66 -10.09
N GLU A 165 -2.44 21.91 -10.84
CA GLU A 165 -3.66 22.44 -10.23
C GLU A 165 -4.23 21.34 -9.35
N HIS A 166 -4.11 21.49 -8.02
CA HIS A 166 -4.91 20.68 -7.11
C HIS A 166 -6.37 21.07 -7.31
N LYS A 167 -7.08 20.28 -8.11
CA LYS A 167 -8.55 20.28 -8.09
C LYS A 167 -8.97 19.75 -6.73
N ASP A 168 -9.40 20.67 -5.88
CA ASP A 168 -10.01 20.36 -4.60
C ASP A 168 -11.33 19.63 -4.88
N PHE A 169 -11.32 18.31 -4.82
CA PHE A 169 -12.52 17.48 -4.91
C PHE A 169 -13.17 17.32 -3.53
N SER A 170 -13.20 18.40 -2.73
CA SER A 170 -13.96 18.42 -1.49
C SER A 170 -15.44 18.42 -1.83
N VAL A 171 -16.04 17.22 -1.91
CA VAL A 171 -17.48 17.06 -1.98
C VAL A 171 -18.02 17.40 -0.60
N GLU A 172 -18.65 18.57 -0.45
CA GLU A 172 -19.48 18.89 0.71
C GLU A 172 -20.69 17.94 0.73
N THR A 173 -20.56 16.80 1.40
CA THR A 173 -21.70 15.94 1.72
C THR A 173 -22.34 16.42 3.02
N GLY A 174 -23.63 16.75 2.94
CA GLY A 174 -24.42 17.39 3.99
C GLY A 174 -24.49 16.63 5.33
N ARG A 175 -24.90 17.38 6.37
CA ARG A 175 -25.12 16.97 7.79
C ARG A 175 -24.36 15.70 8.18
N ASP A 176 -23.05 15.84 8.39
CA ASP A 176 -22.23 14.75 8.91
C ASP A 176 -22.59 14.53 10.38
N TYR A 177 -23.41 13.53 10.68
CA TYR A 177 -23.72 13.14 12.07
C TYR A 177 -22.45 12.81 12.86
N ASN A 178 -21.34 12.47 12.19
CA ASN A 178 -20.05 12.32 12.85
C ASN A 178 -19.53 13.66 13.35
N LEU A 179 -19.76 14.80 12.66
CA LEU A 179 -19.31 16.12 13.12
C LEU A 179 -19.85 16.46 14.51
N GLU A 180 -21.10 16.11 14.81
CA GLU A 180 -21.68 16.35 16.14
C GLU A 180 -20.95 15.55 17.22
N ILE A 181 -20.58 14.30 16.93
CA ILE A 181 -19.84 13.42 17.86
C ILE A 181 -18.40 13.89 18.00
N ILE A 182 -17.76 14.26 16.90
CA ILE A 182 -16.41 14.81 16.86
C ILE A 182 -16.34 16.13 17.64
N ASN A 183 -17.35 17.00 17.51
CA ASN A 183 -17.43 18.24 18.29
C ASN A 183 -17.64 17.93 19.78
N LEU A 184 -18.52 16.98 20.12
CA LEU A 184 -18.71 16.53 21.50
C LEU A 184 -17.40 16.01 22.11
N LEU A 185 -16.61 15.22 21.37
CA LEU A 185 -15.31 14.73 21.82
C LEU A 185 -14.29 15.86 22.00
N LYS A 186 -14.31 16.89 21.15
CA LYS A 186 -13.42 18.05 21.25
C LYS A 186 -13.78 18.95 22.43
N GLU A 187 -15.07 19.13 22.72
CA GLU A 187 -15.57 20.00 23.78
C GLU A 187 -15.52 19.33 25.16
N ASP A 188 -16.09 18.14 25.29
CA ASP A 188 -16.31 17.47 26.57
C ASP A 188 -15.27 16.37 26.86
N GLY A 189 -14.40 16.05 25.89
CA GLY A 189 -13.49 14.90 25.96
C GLY A 189 -14.21 13.56 25.87
N TYR A 190 -13.45 12.47 26.00
CA TYR A 190 -14.03 11.13 26.09
C TYR A 190 -14.64 10.88 27.47
N ASN A 191 -15.93 10.56 27.50
CA ASN A 191 -16.71 10.29 28.69
C ASN A 191 -17.89 9.35 28.35
N GLU A 192 -18.65 8.93 29.36
CA GLU A 192 -19.79 7.99 29.19
C GLU A 192 -20.83 8.47 28.18
N LYS A 193 -21.06 9.79 28.08
CA LYS A 193 -22.01 10.36 27.11
C LYS A 193 -21.47 10.21 25.68
N ALA A 194 -20.22 10.58 25.45
CA ALA A 194 -19.59 10.44 24.13
C ALA A 194 -19.51 8.96 23.70
N GLU A 195 -19.10 8.08 24.62
CA GLU A 195 -19.09 6.63 24.41
C GLU A 195 -20.48 6.11 24.02
N GLY A 196 -21.53 6.45 24.80
CA GLY A 196 -22.90 6.01 24.53
C GLY A 196 -23.42 6.43 23.16
N VAL A 197 -23.06 7.64 22.71
CA VAL A 197 -23.43 8.11 21.37
C VAL A 197 -22.70 7.31 20.29
N ILE A 198 -21.38 7.06 20.42
CA ILE A 198 -20.61 6.23 19.48
C ILE A 198 -21.20 4.82 19.41
N LEU A 199 -21.45 4.18 20.55
CA LEU A 199 -22.01 2.84 20.62
C LEU A 199 -23.39 2.76 19.95
N THR A 200 -24.22 3.80 20.11
CA THR A 200 -25.53 3.90 19.47
C THR A 200 -25.40 3.97 17.94
N GLN A 201 -24.41 4.69 17.41
CA GLN A 201 -24.15 4.72 15.96
C GLN A 201 -23.73 3.34 15.44
N ILE A 202 -22.85 2.66 16.18
CA ILE A 202 -22.40 1.30 15.84
C ILE A 202 -23.59 0.32 15.83
N ASP A 203 -24.45 0.36 16.86
CA ASP A 203 -25.63 -0.51 16.95
C ASP A 203 -26.63 -0.27 15.82
N LYS A 204 -26.77 0.98 15.37
CA LYS A 204 -27.62 1.35 14.23
C LYS A 204 -27.00 1.03 12.86
N ARG A 205 -25.70 0.69 12.80
CA ARG A 205 -24.95 0.45 11.56
C ARG A 205 -25.03 1.63 10.58
N GLU A 206 -24.86 2.83 11.11
CA GLU A 206 -24.92 4.07 10.33
C GLU A 206 -23.75 4.15 9.31
N ILE A 207 -23.90 4.97 8.28
CA ILE A 207 -22.86 5.10 7.24
C ILE A 207 -21.69 5.91 7.81
N GLY A 208 -20.45 5.52 7.48
CA GLY A 208 -19.25 6.28 7.84
C GLY A 208 -18.65 5.93 9.20
N LEU A 209 -19.06 4.82 9.83
CA LEU A 209 -18.50 4.37 11.12
C LEU A 209 -16.98 4.23 11.12
N HIS A 210 -16.37 3.74 10.03
CA HIS A 210 -14.92 3.67 9.91
C HIS A 210 -14.26 5.05 10.13
N LYS A 211 -14.75 6.08 9.42
CA LYS A 211 -14.26 7.46 9.54
C LYS A 211 -14.42 7.97 10.98
N LEU A 212 -15.60 7.74 11.58
CA LEU A 212 -15.86 8.11 12.98
C LEU A 212 -14.86 7.45 13.94
N ILE A 213 -14.60 6.15 13.79
CA ILE A 213 -13.68 5.40 14.67
C ILE A 213 -12.23 5.90 14.53
N MET A 214 -11.81 6.24 13.31
CA MET A 214 -10.47 6.76 13.09
C MET A 214 -10.32 8.18 13.66
N GLU A 215 -11.24 9.10 13.33
CA GLU A 215 -11.19 10.49 13.78
C GLU A 215 -11.38 10.64 15.29
N ALA A 216 -12.25 9.82 15.91
CA ALA A 216 -12.39 9.82 17.36
C ALA A 216 -11.06 9.44 18.05
N GLY A 217 -10.34 8.46 17.50
CA GLY A 217 -9.02 8.09 18.01
C GLY A 217 -7.96 9.17 17.90
N ASP A 218 -8.10 10.14 16.99
CA ASP A 218 -7.18 11.28 16.86
C ASP A 218 -7.39 12.32 17.96
N ILE A 219 -8.59 12.36 18.55
CA ILE A 219 -9.03 13.38 19.49
C ILE A 219 -8.93 12.89 20.94
N ILE A 220 -9.27 11.62 21.18
CA ILE A 220 -9.38 11.08 22.53
C ILE A 220 -7.98 11.00 23.18
N ALA A 221 -7.87 11.54 24.39
CA ALA A 221 -6.62 11.54 25.14
C ALA A 221 -6.13 10.13 25.49
N GLN A 222 -4.80 9.94 25.50
CA GLN A 222 -4.14 8.65 25.72
C GLN A 222 -4.63 7.89 26.98
N LYS A 223 -4.95 8.60 28.07
CA LYS A 223 -5.46 7.99 29.31
C LYS A 223 -6.80 7.26 29.15
N HIS A 224 -7.56 7.55 28.10
CA HIS A 224 -8.86 6.94 27.79
C HIS A 224 -8.79 5.97 26.60
N MET A 225 -7.60 5.78 26.00
CA MET A 225 -7.46 4.95 24.80
C MET A 225 -7.80 3.50 25.01
N GLU A 226 -7.35 2.91 26.11
CA GLU A 226 -7.66 1.52 26.40
C GLU A 226 -9.17 1.28 26.57
N GLU A 227 -9.88 2.21 27.22
CA GLU A 227 -11.34 2.11 27.39
C GLU A 227 -12.06 2.26 26.05
N TYR A 228 -11.70 3.28 25.28
CA TYR A 228 -12.26 3.52 23.95
C TYR A 228 -12.06 2.33 23.01
N VAL A 229 -10.84 1.76 22.99
CA VAL A 229 -10.51 0.61 22.16
C VAL A 229 -11.37 -0.59 22.55
N ASN A 230 -11.39 -0.95 23.83
CA ASN A 230 -12.10 -2.14 24.28
C ASN A 230 -13.62 -2.03 24.17
N ARG A 231 -14.19 -0.81 24.28
CA ARG A 231 -15.64 -0.61 24.26
C ARG A 231 -16.20 -0.25 22.89
N CYS A 232 -15.57 0.68 22.18
CA CYS A 232 -16.06 1.19 20.90
C CYS A 232 -15.41 0.48 19.71
N VAL A 233 -14.07 0.43 19.67
CA VAL A 233 -13.34 -0.10 18.50
C VAL A 233 -13.61 -1.58 18.30
N VAL A 234 -13.51 -2.38 19.37
CA VAL A 234 -13.80 -3.82 19.30
C VAL A 234 -15.26 -4.07 18.89
N LYS A 235 -16.21 -3.28 19.42
CA LYS A 235 -17.62 -3.41 19.05
C LYS A 235 -17.86 -3.09 17.57
N PHE A 236 -17.19 -2.07 17.04
CA PHE A 236 -17.21 -1.76 15.61
C PHE A 236 -16.67 -2.92 14.76
N ILE A 237 -15.51 -3.50 15.12
CA ILE A 237 -14.95 -4.64 14.39
C ILE A 237 -15.98 -5.78 14.37
N LEU A 238 -16.55 -6.12 15.52
CA LEU A 238 -17.53 -7.19 15.64
C LEU A 238 -18.80 -6.91 14.81
N SER A 239 -19.32 -5.67 14.80
CA SER A 239 -20.55 -5.31 14.09
C SER A 239 -20.39 -5.33 12.56
N GLU A 240 -19.23 -4.88 12.07
CA GLU A 240 -18.93 -4.75 10.64
C GLU A 240 -18.32 -6.03 10.03
N SER A 241 -18.02 -7.02 10.86
CA SER A 241 -17.34 -8.24 10.43
C SER A 241 -18.18 -9.24 9.61
N LYS A 242 -19.44 -8.91 9.29
CA LYS A 242 -20.36 -9.82 8.57
C LYS A 242 -19.77 -10.36 7.26
N TYR A 243 -18.99 -9.55 6.55
CA TYR A 243 -18.37 -9.91 5.28
C TYR A 243 -16.85 -10.13 5.39
N GLY A 244 -16.36 -10.35 6.61
CA GLY A 244 -14.94 -10.48 6.92
C GLY A 244 -14.22 -9.13 7.10
N TYR A 245 -12.94 -9.20 7.45
CA TYR A 245 -12.09 -8.10 7.88
C TYR A 245 -11.42 -7.34 6.72
N ILE A 246 -11.45 -7.90 5.50
CA ILE A 246 -10.94 -7.22 4.30
C ILE A 246 -11.77 -5.96 3.98
N GLY A 247 -13.06 -5.96 4.33
CA GLY A 247 -13.99 -4.87 4.05
C GLY A 247 -14.19 -3.91 5.23
N SER A 248 -15.06 -2.90 5.00
CA SER A 248 -15.55 -1.95 6.02
C SER A 248 -14.48 -1.15 6.79
N GLY A 249 -13.22 -1.13 6.31
CA GLY A 249 -12.12 -0.44 7.01
C GLY A 249 -11.62 -1.15 8.27
N ILE A 250 -11.97 -2.43 8.47
CA ILE A 250 -11.54 -3.19 9.65
C ILE A 250 -10.00 -3.34 9.67
N SER A 251 -9.37 -3.60 8.52
CA SER A 251 -7.91 -3.72 8.42
C SER A 251 -7.19 -2.44 8.91
N ASP A 252 -7.69 -1.27 8.51
CA ASP A 252 -7.15 0.04 8.92
C ASP A 252 -7.28 0.24 10.45
N VAL A 253 -8.42 -0.19 11.00
CA VAL A 253 -8.67 -0.17 12.45
C VAL A 253 -7.73 -1.12 13.20
N PHE A 254 -7.48 -2.32 12.67
CA PHE A 254 -6.46 -3.21 13.25
C PHE A 254 -5.09 -2.55 13.22
N GLU A 255 -4.67 -1.98 12.08
CA GLU A 255 -3.37 -1.30 11.96
C GLU A 255 -3.17 -0.21 13.00
N ARG A 256 -4.23 0.55 13.28
CA ARG A 256 -4.17 1.65 14.24
C ARG A 256 -4.16 1.19 15.70
N TYR A 257 -4.94 0.17 16.05
CA TYR A 257 -5.24 -0.13 17.45
C TYR A 257 -4.70 -1.48 17.98
N TYR A 258 -4.06 -2.31 17.15
CA TYR A 258 -3.65 -3.67 17.56
C TYR A 258 -2.77 -3.71 18.81
N GLU A 259 -1.92 -2.71 19.04
CA GLU A 259 -1.05 -2.66 20.23
C GLU A 259 -1.84 -2.50 21.53
N MET A 260 -3.04 -1.93 21.45
CA MET A 260 -3.92 -1.66 22.60
C MET A 260 -4.93 -2.80 22.87
N PHE A 261 -5.01 -3.80 22.00
CA PHE A 261 -5.87 -4.97 22.23
C PHE A 261 -5.28 -5.83 23.34
N ASN A 262 -6.03 -6.02 24.43
CA ASN A 262 -5.66 -6.97 25.48
C ASN A 262 -6.00 -8.43 25.08
N ASP A 263 -5.60 -9.38 25.91
CA ASP A 263 -5.72 -10.81 25.58
C ASP A 263 -7.19 -11.27 25.49
N ASN A 264 -8.08 -10.67 26.27
CA ASN A 264 -9.52 -10.93 26.16
C ASN A 264 -10.07 -10.44 24.82
N THR A 265 -9.63 -9.28 24.35
CA THR A 265 -9.98 -8.74 23.03
C THR A 265 -9.50 -9.66 21.92
N TRP A 266 -8.26 -10.15 21.97
CA TRP A 266 -7.75 -11.10 20.97
C TRP A 266 -8.55 -12.41 20.95
N ASN A 267 -8.87 -12.97 22.13
CA ASN A 267 -9.69 -14.17 22.21
C ASN A 267 -11.10 -13.94 21.65
N LEU A 268 -11.73 -12.81 21.99
CA LEU A 268 -13.06 -12.45 21.49
C LEU A 268 -13.08 -12.31 19.96
N LEU A 269 -12.08 -11.65 19.38
CA LEU A 269 -11.94 -11.50 17.94
C LEU A 269 -11.71 -12.85 17.25
N PHE A 270 -10.89 -13.73 17.84
CA PHE A 270 -10.67 -15.08 17.33
C PHE A 270 -11.94 -15.94 17.38
N GLU A 271 -12.63 -15.96 18.51
CA GLU A 271 -13.91 -16.68 18.67
C GLU A 271 -14.96 -16.18 17.69
N ASN A 272 -14.99 -14.87 17.43
CA ASN A 272 -15.89 -14.26 16.47
C ASN A 272 -15.60 -14.74 15.03
N ILE A 273 -14.33 -14.87 14.62
CA ILE A 273 -13.96 -15.46 13.32
C ILE A 273 -14.43 -16.92 13.23
N VAL A 274 -14.11 -17.73 14.24
CA VAL A 274 -14.46 -19.16 14.26
C VAL A 274 -15.97 -19.38 14.27
N THR A 275 -16.71 -18.60 15.06
CA THR A 275 -18.18 -18.69 15.16
C THR A 275 -18.82 -18.32 13.83
N ARG A 276 -18.42 -17.20 13.20
CA ARG A 276 -18.91 -16.83 11.86
C ARG A 276 -18.66 -17.95 10.85
N PHE A 277 -17.50 -18.59 10.91
CA PHE A 277 -17.19 -19.68 10.01
C PHE A 277 -18.10 -20.90 10.25
N ALA A 278 -18.27 -21.31 11.50
CA ALA A 278 -19.11 -22.45 11.86
C ALA A 278 -20.59 -22.26 11.49
N GLU A 279 -21.08 -21.02 11.54
CA GLU A 279 -22.46 -20.66 11.22
C GLU A 279 -22.68 -20.38 9.72
N SER A 280 -21.62 -20.31 8.93
CA SER A 280 -21.68 -19.94 7.52
C SER A 280 -21.75 -21.13 6.56
N ASP A 281 -22.47 -20.96 5.46
CA ASP A 281 -22.33 -21.84 4.28
C ASP A 281 -20.92 -21.71 3.67
N TYR A 282 -20.49 -22.72 2.89
CA TYR A 282 -19.19 -22.79 2.19
C TYR A 282 -18.81 -21.52 1.37
N GLY A 283 -19.75 -20.60 1.12
CA GLY A 283 -19.54 -19.33 0.44
C GLY A 283 -18.69 -18.28 1.18
N ILE A 284 -18.36 -18.49 2.47
CA ILE A 284 -17.60 -17.56 3.34
C ILE A 284 -16.12 -17.98 3.51
N ILE A 285 -15.68 -19.07 2.87
CA ILE A 285 -14.28 -19.55 2.98
C ILE A 285 -13.25 -18.51 2.51
N ALA A 286 -13.59 -17.70 1.49
CA ALA A 286 -12.70 -16.63 1.03
C ALA A 286 -12.52 -15.51 2.07
N SER A 287 -13.58 -15.12 2.78
CA SER A 287 -13.50 -14.16 3.89
C SER A 287 -12.75 -14.73 5.09
N LEU A 288 -12.87 -16.04 5.36
CA LEU A 288 -12.13 -16.69 6.45
C LEU A 288 -10.61 -16.53 6.31
N TRP A 289 -10.09 -16.69 5.09
CA TRP A 289 -8.68 -16.48 4.80
C TRP A 289 -8.27 -15.03 5.11
N GLY A 290 -9.05 -14.06 4.65
CA GLY A 290 -8.83 -12.65 4.92
C GLY A 290 -8.81 -12.34 6.41
N ASP A 291 -9.80 -12.86 7.13
CA ASP A 291 -9.96 -12.68 8.58
C ASP A 291 -8.75 -13.19 9.34
N PHE A 292 -8.35 -14.46 9.11
CA PHE A 292 -7.20 -15.04 9.78
C PHE A 292 -5.90 -14.38 9.35
N THR A 293 -5.78 -13.92 8.11
CA THR A 293 -4.55 -13.24 7.65
C THR A 293 -4.39 -11.90 8.36
N ILE A 294 -5.43 -11.05 8.36
CA ILE A 294 -5.43 -9.77 9.07
C ILE A 294 -5.19 -10.00 10.57
N PHE A 295 -5.97 -10.89 11.18
CA PHE A 295 -5.81 -11.23 12.60
C PHE A 295 -4.36 -11.66 12.91
N SER A 296 -3.80 -12.58 12.13
CA SER A 296 -2.46 -13.13 12.37
C SER A 296 -1.36 -12.09 12.19
N ILE A 297 -1.45 -11.23 11.17
CA ILE A 297 -0.47 -10.16 10.94
C ILE A 297 -0.38 -9.28 12.18
N TYR A 298 -1.52 -8.78 12.67
CA TYR A 298 -1.52 -7.83 13.77
C TYR A 298 -1.28 -8.48 15.13
N TYR A 299 -1.79 -9.70 15.36
CA TYR A 299 -1.51 -10.46 16.57
C TYR A 299 -0.02 -10.78 16.70
N LEU A 300 0.61 -11.29 15.63
CA LEU A 300 2.04 -11.57 15.63
C LEU A 300 2.87 -10.28 15.71
N SER A 301 2.42 -9.19 15.08
CA SER A 301 3.08 -7.88 15.19
C SER A 301 3.15 -7.38 16.65
N ARG A 302 2.17 -7.76 17.49
CA ARG A 302 2.16 -7.45 18.93
C ARG A 302 3.05 -8.37 19.75
N ILE A 303 2.98 -9.68 19.49
CA ILE A 303 3.58 -10.70 20.38
C ILE A 303 5.01 -11.06 19.98
N ASP A 304 5.27 -11.22 18.68
CA ASP A 304 6.55 -11.69 18.15
C ASP A 304 6.67 -11.34 16.65
N LYS A 305 7.29 -10.19 16.37
CA LYS A 305 7.44 -9.66 15.01
C LYS A 305 8.27 -10.58 14.11
N ASP A 306 9.15 -11.40 14.67
CA ASP A 306 9.99 -12.31 13.88
C ASP A 306 9.16 -13.44 13.24
N LYS A 307 8.01 -13.78 13.82
CA LYS A 307 7.07 -14.76 13.25
C LYS A 307 6.34 -14.27 12.01
N ILE A 308 6.39 -12.97 11.69
CA ILE A 308 5.82 -12.44 10.43
C ILE A 308 6.51 -13.08 9.22
N LYS A 309 7.83 -13.34 9.29
CA LYS A 309 8.56 -14.06 8.22
C LYS A 309 7.97 -15.46 7.97
N ALA A 310 7.69 -16.19 9.05
CA ALA A 310 7.09 -17.52 8.95
C ALA A 310 5.65 -17.49 8.42
N LEU A 311 4.87 -16.47 8.80
CA LEU A 311 3.54 -16.24 8.25
C LEU A 311 3.63 -15.96 6.74
N PHE A 312 4.50 -15.03 6.32
CA PHE A 312 4.74 -14.72 4.91
C PHE A 312 5.09 -15.99 4.12
N ASP A 313 6.02 -16.80 4.62
CA ASP A 313 6.42 -18.04 3.96
C ASP A 313 5.27 -19.04 3.82
N CYS A 314 4.40 -19.13 4.83
CA CYS A 314 3.21 -19.97 4.80
C CYS A 314 2.19 -19.49 3.75
N LEU A 315 1.94 -18.18 3.71
CA LEU A 315 1.04 -17.56 2.75
C LEU A 315 1.55 -17.76 1.32
N CYS A 316 2.83 -17.51 1.05
CA CYS A 316 3.46 -17.78 -0.26
C CYS A 316 3.30 -19.25 -0.65
N LYS A 317 3.68 -20.20 0.22
CA LYS A 317 3.55 -21.65 -0.07
C LYS A 317 2.12 -22.03 -0.43
N THR A 318 1.15 -21.43 0.24
CA THR A 318 -0.26 -21.69 -0.01
C THR A 318 -0.66 -21.21 -1.40
N HIS A 319 -0.35 -19.96 -1.76
CA HIS A 319 -0.58 -19.43 -3.10
C HIS A 319 0.12 -20.26 -4.19
N GLU A 320 1.41 -20.56 -3.98
CA GLU A 320 2.22 -21.36 -4.91
C GLU A 320 1.58 -22.73 -5.16
N SER A 321 1.20 -23.43 -4.09
CA SER A 321 0.60 -24.78 -4.17
C SER A 321 -0.75 -24.76 -4.89
N LEU A 322 -1.56 -23.73 -4.67
CA LEU A 322 -2.90 -23.63 -5.25
C LEU A 322 -2.87 -23.23 -6.71
N SER A 323 -2.09 -22.21 -7.06
CA SER A 323 -1.96 -21.75 -8.44
C SER A 323 -1.31 -22.81 -9.34
N SER A 324 -0.42 -23.64 -8.79
CA SER A 324 0.24 -24.74 -9.52
C SER A 324 -0.48 -26.09 -9.43
N ALA A 325 -1.58 -26.21 -8.66
CA ALA A 325 -2.21 -27.49 -8.33
C ALA A 325 -2.66 -28.32 -9.55
N ASN A 326 -2.98 -27.68 -10.68
CA ASN A 326 -3.41 -28.35 -11.90
C ASN A 326 -2.23 -28.76 -12.82
N GLY A 327 -0.99 -28.44 -12.44
CA GLY A 327 0.24 -28.72 -13.18
C GLY A 327 0.41 -27.95 -14.50
N ARG A 328 -0.54 -27.08 -14.88
CA ARG A 328 -0.52 -26.32 -16.14
C ARG A 328 0.27 -25.03 -16.04
N VAL A 329 0.44 -24.50 -14.84
CA VAL A 329 1.18 -23.26 -14.60
C VAL A 329 2.37 -23.57 -13.72
N LYS A 330 3.54 -23.08 -14.13
CA LYS A 330 4.79 -23.21 -13.37
C LYS A 330 5.18 -21.84 -12.84
N ILE A 331 5.63 -21.82 -11.60
CA ILE A 331 6.13 -20.61 -10.96
C ILE A 331 7.52 -20.36 -11.51
N LYS A 332 7.72 -19.18 -12.09
CA LYS A 332 9.04 -18.70 -12.46
C LYS A 332 9.58 -17.92 -11.27
N GLU A 333 10.68 -18.42 -10.69
CA GLU A 333 11.42 -17.66 -9.70
C GLU A 333 12.03 -16.42 -10.35
N GLU A 334 11.64 -15.23 -9.89
CA GLU A 334 12.31 -13.99 -10.23
C GLU A 334 13.51 -13.78 -9.31
N LYS A 335 14.63 -13.26 -9.84
CA LYS A 335 15.86 -12.98 -9.09
C LYS A 335 16.49 -11.71 -9.62
N LEU A 336 16.83 -10.79 -8.73
CA LEU A 336 17.53 -9.56 -9.10
C LEU A 336 18.98 -9.88 -9.50
N ILE A 337 19.43 -9.26 -10.58
CA ILE A 337 20.84 -9.21 -10.98
C ILE A 337 21.31 -7.79 -10.68
N LEU A 338 22.09 -7.65 -9.60
CA LEU A 338 22.58 -6.35 -9.14
C LEU A 338 23.81 -5.94 -9.94
N ASP A 339 23.84 -4.67 -10.36
CA ASP A 339 25.04 -4.04 -10.91
C ASP A 339 25.67 -3.18 -9.81
N GLU A 340 26.82 -3.64 -9.29
CA GLU A 340 27.56 -2.93 -8.24
C GLU A 340 28.19 -1.62 -8.72
N ASN A 341 28.22 -1.35 -10.03
CA ASN A 341 28.66 -0.07 -10.58
C ASN A 341 27.58 1.02 -10.44
N ILE A 342 26.32 0.65 -10.17
CA ILE A 342 25.23 1.61 -10.00
C ILE A 342 25.17 2.03 -8.52
N THR A 343 25.87 3.11 -8.19
CA THR A 343 25.97 3.60 -6.81
C THR A 343 25.13 4.86 -6.57
N SER A 344 24.75 5.56 -7.64
CA SER A 344 23.99 6.80 -7.63
C SER A 344 22.82 6.77 -8.63
N LEU A 345 21.90 7.72 -8.53
CA LEU A 345 20.86 7.93 -9.54
C LEU A 345 21.50 8.31 -10.86
N SER A 346 22.56 9.12 -10.83
CA SER A 346 23.32 9.48 -12.03
C SER A 346 23.86 8.24 -12.76
N ASP A 347 24.43 7.26 -12.04
CA ASP A 347 24.90 6.00 -12.63
C ASP A 347 23.74 5.21 -13.27
N MET A 348 22.61 5.10 -12.56
CA MET A 348 21.42 4.42 -13.07
C MET A 348 20.89 5.11 -14.33
N VAL A 349 20.85 6.43 -14.36
CA VAL A 349 20.37 7.21 -15.50
C VAL A 349 21.30 7.04 -16.69
N ASN A 350 22.62 7.07 -16.49
CA ASN A 350 23.59 6.83 -17.55
C ASN A 350 23.45 5.42 -18.12
N PHE A 351 23.29 4.40 -17.27
CA PHE A 351 23.03 3.03 -17.68
C PHE A 351 21.74 2.93 -18.52
N GLN A 352 20.63 3.46 -18.01
CA GLN A 352 19.32 3.35 -18.64
C GLN A 352 19.17 4.15 -19.94
N LEU A 353 19.92 5.25 -20.07
CA LEU A 353 19.91 6.10 -21.26
C LEU A 353 21.04 5.78 -22.24
N ASN A 354 21.97 4.89 -21.88
CA ASN A 354 23.20 4.58 -22.62
C ASN A 354 24.05 5.83 -22.92
N ILE A 355 24.36 6.62 -21.89
CA ILE A 355 25.10 7.90 -21.99
C ILE A 355 26.52 7.77 -21.41
#